data_AF-A0A562RQA4-F1
#
_entry.id   AF-A0A562RQA4-F1
#
_cell.length_a   1.000
_cell.length_b   1.000
_cell.length_c   1.000
_cell.angle_alpha   90.00
_cell.angle_beta   90.00
_cell.angle_gamma   90.00
#
_symmetry.space_group_name_H-M   'P 1'
#
loop_
_entity.id
_entity.type
_entity.pdbx_description
1 polymer ?
#
loop_
_entity_poly.entity_id
_entity_poly.type
_entity_poly.pdbx_seq_one_letter_code
_entity_poly.pdbx_strand_id
1 'polypeptide(L)'
;MRLTPAPLHLLVAVARGARLRHVDGWFSVIKRNGDFERVHGRCVNTLIKNGLVERIDRFDWRLSDAGAAWLAANGIAAKSDKPRN
;
A
#
# COMPACT_ATOMS: atom_id res chain seq x y z
N MET A 1 0.01 -2.23 -18.48
CA MET A 1 0.61 -3.19 -17.53
C MET A 1 -0.44 -3.55 -16.48
N ARG A 2 -0.68 -4.84 -16.20
CA ARG A 2 -1.72 -5.30 -15.26
C ARG A 2 -1.05 -5.71 -13.94
N LEU A 3 -1.48 -5.13 -12.82
CA LEU A 3 -1.04 -5.57 -11.49
C LEU A 3 -1.60 -6.97 -11.20
N THR A 4 -0.79 -7.82 -10.56
CA THR A 4 -1.29 -9.09 -10.03
C THR A 4 -2.10 -8.85 -8.75
N PRO A 5 -2.97 -9.78 -8.33
CA PRO A 5 -3.87 -9.57 -7.20
C PRO A 5 -3.18 -9.18 -5.89
N ALA A 6 -2.01 -9.77 -5.57
CA ALA A 6 -1.32 -9.51 -4.32
C ALA A 6 -0.76 -8.07 -4.19
N PRO A 7 0.01 -7.54 -5.15
CA PRO A 7 0.35 -6.11 -5.21
C PRO A 7 -0.86 -5.19 -5.23
N LEU A 8 -1.92 -5.57 -5.94
CA LEU A 8 -3.14 -4.76 -6.01
C LEU A 8 -3.82 -4.65 -4.65
N HIS A 9 -4.01 -5.75 -3.93
CA HIS A 9 -4.57 -5.75 -2.58
C HIS A 9 -3.74 -4.88 -1.63
N LEU A 10 -2.41 -4.96 -1.74
CA LEU A 10 -1.52 -4.14 -0.95
C LEU A 10 -1.68 -2.64 -1.27
N LEU A 11 -1.72 -2.28 -2.55
CA LEU A 11 -1.92 -0.89 -2.99
C LEU A 11 -3.24 -0.32 -2.47
N VAL A 12 -4.32 -1.11 -2.55
CA VAL A 12 -5.63 -0.72 -2.02
C VAL A 12 -5.59 -0.56 -0.50
N ALA A 13 -4.91 -1.46 0.23
CA ALA A 13 -4.78 -1.34 1.68
C ALA A 13 -4.08 -0.04 2.09
N VAL A 14 -2.96 0.28 1.42
CA VAL A 14 -2.22 1.53 1.67
C VAL A 14 -3.07 2.75 1.33
N ALA A 15 -3.81 2.71 0.22
CA ALA A 15 -4.72 3.78 -0.17
C ALA A 15 -5.89 4.00 0.81
N ARG A 16 -6.29 2.96 1.56
CA ARG A 16 -7.29 3.06 2.64
C ARG A 16 -6.73 3.60 3.96
N GLY A 17 -5.44 3.92 4.01
CA GLY A 17 -4.75 4.49 5.17
C GLY A 17 -3.88 3.50 5.93
N ALA A 18 -3.63 2.30 5.40
CA ALA A 18 -2.59 1.44 5.94
C ALA A 18 -1.20 2.04 5.64
N ARG A 19 -0.23 1.79 6.52
CA ARG A 19 1.17 2.16 6.30
C ARG A 19 1.97 0.93 5.93
N LEU A 20 2.86 1.05 4.97
CA LEU A 20 3.78 -0.02 4.64
C LEU A 20 5.10 0.24 5.38
N ARG A 21 5.53 -0.71 6.21
CA ARG A 21 6.75 -0.60 7.03
C ARG A 21 7.78 -1.65 6.63
N HIS A 22 9.04 -1.25 6.55
CA HIS A 22 10.19 -2.13 6.33
C HIS A 22 11.08 -2.17 7.57
N VAL A 23 11.16 -3.33 8.23
CA VAL A 23 11.97 -3.56 9.44
C VAL A 23 12.66 -4.91 9.33
N ASP A 24 13.95 -4.96 9.64
CA ASP A 24 14.78 -6.18 9.71
C ASP A 24 14.71 -7.07 8.46
N GLY A 25 14.61 -6.47 7.27
CA GLY A 25 14.57 -7.18 5.99
C GLY A 25 13.18 -7.68 5.56
N TRP A 26 12.13 -7.29 6.27
CA TRP A 26 10.75 -7.69 5.96
C TRP A 26 9.84 -6.49 5.82
N PHE A 27 8.85 -6.63 4.94
CA PHE A 27 7.78 -5.64 4.82
C PHE A 27 6.54 -6.09 5.59
N SER A 28 5.88 -5.13 6.23
CA SER A 28 4.58 -5.33 6.88
C SER A 28 3.62 -4.23 6.44
N VAL A 29 2.34 -4.55 6.30
CA VAL A 29 1.29 -3.51 6.25
C VAL A 29 0.75 -3.34 7.66
N ILE A 30 0.68 -2.10 8.12
CA ILE A 30 0.13 -1.70 9.42
C ILE A 30 -1.22 -1.05 9.15
N LYS A 31 -2.29 -1.71 9.57
CA LYS A 31 -3.67 -1.27 9.44
C LYS A 31 -3.96 -0.17 10.47
N ARG A 32 -5.03 0.59 10.25
CA ARG A 32 -5.41 1.73 11.09
C ARG A 32 -5.72 1.35 12.54
N ASN A 33 -6.18 0.12 12.77
CA ASN A 33 -6.45 -0.42 14.11
C ASN A 33 -5.19 -0.90 14.85
N GLY A 34 -4.00 -0.77 14.25
CA GLY A 34 -2.74 -1.23 14.83
C GLY A 34 -2.37 -2.67 14.46
N ASP A 35 -3.29 -3.43 13.84
CA ASP A 35 -2.97 -4.77 13.33
C ASP A 35 -1.93 -4.66 12.23
N PHE A 36 -0.99 -5.62 12.19
CA PHE A 36 -0.03 -5.70 11.12
C PHE A 36 0.07 -7.11 10.56
N GLU A 37 0.36 -7.21 9.26
CA GLU A 37 0.60 -8.47 8.59
C GLU A 37 1.88 -8.37 7.75
N ARG A 38 2.68 -9.43 7.77
CA ARG A 38 3.85 -9.54 6.90
C ARG A 38 3.40 -9.68 5.46
N VAL A 39 4.05 -8.93 4.58
CA VAL A 39 3.78 -8.97 3.14
C VAL A 39 5.02 -9.41 2.39
N HIS A 40 4.79 -10.18 1.33
CA HIS A 40 5.88 -10.68 0.52
C HIS A 40 6.61 -9.52 -0.17
N GLY A 41 7.94 -9.42 0.00
CA GLY A 41 8.73 -8.30 -0.51
C GLY A 41 8.60 -8.07 -2.02
N ARG A 42 8.37 -9.14 -2.80
CA ARG A 42 8.06 -9.02 -4.24
C ARG A 42 6.85 -8.12 -4.53
N CYS A 43 5.80 -8.17 -3.72
CA CYS A 43 4.61 -7.35 -3.93
C CYS A 43 4.92 -5.87 -3.72
N VAL A 44 5.64 -5.57 -2.64
CA VAL A 44 6.12 -4.22 -2.33
C VAL A 44 7.04 -3.69 -3.42
N ASN A 45 8.03 -4.49 -3.80
CA ASN A 45 8.99 -4.11 -4.83
C ASN A 45 8.33 -3.82 -6.18
N THR A 46 7.23 -4.53 -6.52
CA THR A 46 6.42 -4.19 -7.69
C THR A 46 5.81 -2.80 -7.55
N LEU A 47 5.23 -2.44 -6.41
CA LEU A 47 4.64 -1.11 -6.20
C LEU A 47 5.71 -0.01 -6.24
N ILE A 48 6.87 -0.22 -5.62
CA ILE A 48 8.01 0.71 -5.64
C ILE A 48 8.52 0.92 -7.07
N LYS A 49 8.75 -0.17 -7.82
CA LYS A 49 9.25 -0.09 -9.20
C LYS A 49 8.31 0.65 -10.15
N ASN A 50 7.00 0.62 -9.87
CA ASN A 50 6.00 1.35 -10.65
C ASN A 50 5.73 2.76 -10.10
N GLY A 51 6.43 3.20 -9.05
CA GLY A 51 6.22 4.50 -8.42
C GLY A 51 4.84 4.67 -7.78
N LEU A 52 4.15 3.57 -7.46
CA LEU A 52 2.78 3.60 -6.89
C LEU A 52 2.75 3.80 -5.37
N VAL A 53 3.91 3.63 -4.74
CA VAL A 53 4.16 3.96 -3.34
C VAL A 53 5.46 4.74 -3.24
N GLU A 54 5.54 5.61 -2.25
CA GLU A 54 6.71 6.44 -1.99
C GLU A 54 7.13 6.34 -0.53
N ARG A 55 8.42 6.60 -0.29
CA ARG A 55 9.02 6.49 1.02
C ARG A 55 8.73 7.74 1.84
N ILE A 56 8.22 7.58 3.06
CA ILE A 56 8.00 8.66 4.03
C ILE A 56 9.28 8.90 4.83
N ASP A 57 9.86 7.81 5.35
CA ASP A 57 11.06 7.84 6.17
C ASP A 57 11.90 6.55 5.99
N ARG A 58 12.87 6.30 6.87
CA ARG A 58 13.74 5.11 6.79
C ARG A 58 12.94 3.80 6.80
N PHE A 59 11.78 3.74 7.44
CA PHE A 59 11.01 2.52 7.63
C PHE A 59 9.68 2.54 6.88
N ASP A 60 9.03 3.70 6.79
CA ASP A 60 7.65 3.80 6.35
C ASP A 60 7.50 4.29 4.90
N TRP A 61 6.49 3.74 4.23
CA TRP A 61 6.06 4.05 2.87
C TRP A 61 4.55 4.31 2.85
N ARG A 62 4.13 5.18 1.95
CA ARG A 62 2.72 5.56 1.71
C ARG A 62 2.35 5.45 0.24
N LEU A 63 1.06 5.64 -0.05
CA LEU A 63 0.57 5.84 -1.40
C LEU A 63 1.19 7.10 -2.00
N SER A 64 1.70 7.01 -3.22
CA SER A 64 2.14 8.19 -3.98
C SER A 64 0.98 8.81 -4.77
N ASP A 65 1.17 10.02 -5.28
CA ASP A 65 0.19 10.67 -6.16
C ASP A 65 -0.06 9.85 -7.44
N ALA A 66 1.00 9.26 -8.01
CA ALA A 66 0.88 8.36 -9.16
C ALA A 66 0.09 7.08 -8.82
N GLY A 67 0.26 6.55 -7.60
CA GLY A 67 -0.54 5.43 -7.09
C GLY A 67 -2.02 5.78 -6.97
N ALA A 68 -2.32 6.96 -6.42
CA ALA A 68 -3.69 7.46 -6.32
C ALA A 68 -4.34 7.67 -7.70
N ALA A 69 -3.62 8.31 -8.63
CA ALA A 69 -4.07 8.52 -10.00
C ALA A 69 -4.29 7.19 -10.74
N TRP A 70 -3.40 6.21 -10.54
CA TRP A 70 -3.55 4.88 -11.13
C TRP A 70 -4.82 4.17 -10.62
N LEU A 71 -5.09 4.21 -9.32
CA LEU A 71 -6.32 3.63 -8.74
C LEU A 71 -7.57 4.31 -9.32
N ALA A 72 -7.57 5.64 -9.40
CA ALA A 72 -8.67 6.41 -9.97
C ALA A 72 -8.91 6.08 -11.45
N ALA A 73 -7.85 6.01 -12.26
CA ALA A 73 -7.93 5.67 -13.68
C ALA A 73 -8.46 4.24 -13.92
N ASN A 74 -8.31 3.34 -12.96
CA ASN A 74 -8.84 1.97 -13.02
C ASN A 74 -10.21 1.82 -12.33
N GLY A 75 -10.83 2.91 -11.87
CA GLY A 75 -12.13 2.87 -11.19
C GLY A 75 -12.09 2.17 -9.82
N ILE A 76 -10.91 2.06 -9.20
CA ILE A 76 -10.73 1.33 -7.95
C ILE A 76 -10.94 2.29 -6.78
N ALA A 77 -12.11 2.19 -6.16
CA ALA A 77 -12.45 3.02 -5.00
C ALA A 77 -11.69 2.55 -3.74
N ALA A 78 -10.63 3.27 -3.38
CA ALA A 78 -10.01 3.17 -2.07
C ALA A 78 -10.82 3.96 -1.02
N LYS A 79 -12.09 3.59 -0.80
CA LYS A 79 -12.87 4.17 0.31
C LYS A 79 -12.20 3.79 1.62
N SER A 80 -11.77 4.78 2.41
CA SER A 80 -11.38 4.56 3.80
C SER A 80 -12.60 3.97 4.51
N ASP A 81 -12.43 2.84 5.21
CA ASP A 81 -13.50 2.31 6.04
C ASP A 81 -13.91 3.43 7.01
N LYS A 82 -15.20 3.79 6.97
CA LYS A 82 -15.76 4.80 7.89
C LYS A 82 -15.35 4.42 9.31
N PRO A 83 -14.93 5.37 10.16
CA PRO A 83 -14.79 5.06 11.57
C PRO A 83 -16.14 4.50 12.05
N ARG A 84 -16.13 3.25 12.52
CA ARG A 84 -17.24 2.72 13.32
C ARG A 84 -17.21 3.52 14.62
N ASN A 85 -18.14 4.48 14.71
CA ASN A 85 -18.51 5.14 15.97
C ASN A 85 -19.00 4.09 16.96
#